data_AF-A0AAD6NYH2-F1
#
_entry.id   AF-A0AAD6NYH2-F1
#
_cell.length_a   1.000
_cell.length_b   1.000
_cell.length_c   1.000
_cell.angle_alpha   90.00
_cell.angle_beta   90.00
_cell.angle_gamma   90.00
#
_symmetry.space_group_name_H-M   'P 1'
#
loop_
_entity.id
_entity.type
_entity.pdbx_description
1 polymer ?
#
loop_
_entity_poly.entity_id
_entity_poly.type
_entity_poly.pdbx_seq_one_letter_code
_entity_poly.pdbx_strand_id
1 'polypeptide(L)'
;MNNICVCIYTRFWLTHLVFMGAGAMGEIKHLVIVKFKEGVVVEDIVRGMEKLVSEFDLVKSFEWGQDSEGPEMLTQGFTHSFSMTFDKKEDYAEFQSHPNHVEYSATFSAAIEKIVVLCFPSVRVKPSA
;
A
#
# COMPACT_ATOMS: atom_id res chain seq x y z
N MET A 1 28.23 -7.17 9.93
CA MET A 1 29.19 -7.07 8.81
C MET A 1 28.55 -7.65 7.57
N ASN A 2 28.27 -6.77 6.61
CA ASN A 2 28.34 -6.92 5.15
C ASN A 2 27.88 -8.23 4.47
N ASN A 3 26.78 -8.11 3.72
CA ASN A 3 26.70 -8.06 2.25
C ASN A 3 27.29 -9.17 1.35
N ILE A 4 26.55 -9.42 0.25
CA ILE A 4 26.90 -10.03 -1.07
C ILE A 4 26.76 -11.56 -1.10
N CYS A 5 26.27 -12.26 -2.13
CA CYS A 5 25.48 -12.06 -3.36
C CYS A 5 25.45 -13.46 -4.04
N VAL A 6 24.52 -13.67 -4.97
CA VAL A 6 24.68 -14.38 -6.26
C VAL A 6 23.57 -15.39 -6.56
N CYS A 7 22.90 -15.08 -7.68
CA CYS A 7 21.87 -15.82 -8.38
C CYS A 7 22.28 -17.25 -8.77
N ILE A 8 21.32 -18.18 -8.79
CA ILE A 8 21.38 -19.35 -9.67
C ILE A 8 20.04 -19.47 -10.41
N TYR A 9 20.13 -19.17 -11.70
CA TYR A 9 19.16 -19.52 -12.74
C TYR A 9 19.11 -21.05 -12.89
N THR A 10 17.93 -21.66 -12.77
CA THR A 10 17.63 -22.89 -13.52
C THR A 10 16.22 -22.84 -14.08
N ARG A 11 16.19 -22.83 -15.41
CA ARG A 11 15.05 -22.85 -16.32
C ARG A 11 14.53 -24.28 -16.41
N PHE A 12 13.28 -24.53 -16.02
CA PHE A 12 12.55 -25.74 -16.42
C PHE A 12 11.21 -25.34 -17.03
N TRP A 13 11.02 -25.79 -18.26
CA TRP A 13 9.90 -25.48 -19.13
C TRP A 13 8.70 -26.41 -18.85
N LEU A 14 7.50 -25.87 -19.13
CA LEU A 14 6.25 -26.55 -19.44
C LEU A 14 5.56 -27.38 -18.34
N THR A 15 4.52 -26.79 -17.76
CA THR A 15 3.14 -27.26 -17.97
C THR A 15 2.19 -26.09 -17.84
N HIS A 16 1.19 -26.06 -18.71
CA HIS A 16 0.10 -25.11 -18.72
C HIS A 16 -0.55 -24.99 -17.34
N LEU A 17 -0.40 -23.82 -16.73
CA LEU A 17 -1.51 -23.21 -16.04
C LEU A 17 -1.34 -21.71 -16.25
N VAL A 18 -1.89 -21.24 -17.36
CA VAL A 18 -2.34 -19.87 -17.44
C VAL A 18 -3.38 -19.73 -16.33
N PHE A 19 -2.92 -19.36 -15.13
CA PHE A 19 -3.79 -18.68 -14.17
C PHE A 19 -4.07 -17.30 -14.77
N MET A 20 -4.89 -17.27 -15.82
CA MET A 20 -5.84 -16.17 -15.98
C MET A 20 -6.86 -16.41 -14.88
N GLY A 21 -6.46 -16.14 -13.64
CA GLY A 21 -7.42 -15.79 -12.62
C GLY A 21 -8.17 -14.62 -13.22
N ALA A 22 -9.46 -14.82 -13.49
CA ALA A 22 -10.35 -13.78 -13.97
C ALA A 22 -10.05 -12.53 -13.14
N GLY A 23 -9.44 -11.53 -13.79
CA GLY A 23 -9.17 -10.26 -13.15
C GLY A 23 -10.50 -9.78 -12.60
N ALA A 24 -10.57 -9.62 -11.29
CA ALA A 24 -11.74 -9.03 -10.67
C ALA A 24 -11.97 -7.71 -11.41
N MET A 25 -13.10 -7.59 -12.10
CA MET A 25 -13.57 -6.37 -12.77
C MET A 25 -13.98 -5.36 -11.70
N GLY A 26 -13.03 -4.93 -10.89
CA GLY A 26 -13.23 -4.07 -9.73
C GLY A 26 -11.93 -3.42 -9.30
N GLU A 27 -12.02 -2.16 -8.90
CA GLU A 27 -10.89 -1.38 -8.42
C GLU A 27 -10.18 -2.09 -7.26
N ILE A 28 -8.86 -2.03 -7.25
CA ILE A 28 -8.06 -2.54 -6.14
C ILE A 28 -7.96 -1.45 -5.07
N LYS A 29 -8.32 -1.80 -3.84
CA LYS A 29 -8.12 -0.95 -2.68
C LYS A 29 -6.89 -1.43 -1.92
N HIS A 30 -6.02 -0.49 -1.58
CA HIS A 30 -4.86 -0.68 -0.74
C HIS A 30 -5.03 0.15 0.53
N LEU A 31 -5.38 -0.52 1.62
CA LEU A 31 -5.62 0.06 2.93
C LEU A 31 -4.43 -0.23 3.85
N VAL A 32 -3.85 0.83 4.41
CA VAL A 32 -2.70 0.78 5.31
C VAL A 32 -3.10 1.46 6.61
N ILE A 33 -3.11 0.69 7.70
CA ILE A 33 -3.47 1.16 9.04
C ILE A 33 -2.22 1.09 9.91
N VAL A 34 -1.83 2.20 10.52
CA VAL A 34 -0.55 2.32 11.22
C VAL A 34 -0.64 2.98 12.58
N LYS A 35 0.35 2.64 13.41
CA LYS A 35 0.76 3.37 14.59
C LYS A 35 2.17 3.90 14.33
N PHE A 36 2.36 5.22 14.43
CA PHE A 36 3.68 5.82 14.35
C PHE A 36 4.45 5.69 15.66
N LYS A 37 5.78 5.71 15.59
CA LYS A 37 6.64 5.80 16.77
C LYS A 37 6.48 7.17 17.44
N GLU A 38 6.74 7.24 18.75
CA GLU A 38 6.80 8.51 19.46
C GLU A 38 7.89 9.44 18.89
N GLY A 39 7.60 10.74 18.83
CA GLY A 39 8.53 11.75 18.32
C GLY A 39 8.60 11.87 16.79
N VAL A 40 7.81 11.08 16.06
CA VAL A 40 7.65 11.24 14.60
C VAL A 40 6.76 12.44 14.31
N VAL A 41 7.20 13.30 13.39
CA VAL A 41 6.38 14.38 12.81
C VAL A 41 5.51 13.78 11.71
N VAL A 42 4.29 13.40 12.05
CA VAL A 42 3.38 12.68 11.14
C VAL A 42 3.03 13.52 9.92
N GLU A 43 2.92 14.84 10.06
CA GLU A 43 2.60 15.76 8.98
C GLU A 43 3.66 15.73 7.87
N ASP A 44 4.94 15.54 8.20
CA ASP A 44 6.01 15.44 7.21
C ASP A 44 5.95 14.10 6.45
N ILE A 45 5.58 13.03 7.16
CA ILE A 45 5.32 11.73 6.53
C ILE A 45 4.14 11.87 5.56
N VAL A 46 3.00 12.38 6.03
CA VAL A 46 1.82 12.58 5.19
C VAL A 46 2.13 13.43 3.95
N ARG A 47 2.82 14.56 4.10
CA ARG A 47 3.22 15.42 2.97
C ARG A 47 4.08 14.67 1.97
N GLY A 48 4.97 13.79 2.45
CA GLY A 48 5.76 12.91 1.60
C GLY A 48 4.91 11.91 0.82
N MET A 49 3.87 11.33 1.43
CA MET A 49 2.93 10.45 0.73
C MET A 49 2.06 11.17 -0.28
N GLU A 50 1.53 12.35 0.07
CA GLU A 50 0.76 13.18 -0.86
C GLU A 50 1.60 13.53 -2.09
N LYS A 51 2.87 13.92 -1.88
CA LYS A 51 3.81 14.16 -2.97
C LYS A 51 4.04 12.90 -3.80
N LEU A 52 4.32 11.76 -3.16
CA LEU A 52 4.53 10.50 -3.85
C LEU A 52 3.34 10.19 -4.74
N VAL A 53 2.12 10.13 -4.18
CA VAL A 53 0.90 9.84 -4.92
C VAL A 53 0.65 10.83 -6.05
N SER A 54 0.93 12.12 -5.86
CA SER A 54 0.75 13.13 -6.91
C SER A 54 1.64 12.93 -8.14
N GLU A 55 2.74 12.17 -8.01
CA GLU A 55 3.64 11.81 -9.11
C GLU A 55 3.16 10.56 -9.87
N PHE A 56 2.13 9.84 -9.38
CA PHE A 56 1.61 8.63 -10.00
C PHE A 56 0.20 8.80 -10.55
N ASP A 57 0.09 8.87 -11.87
CA ASP A 57 -1.20 8.84 -12.58
C ASP A 57 -1.99 7.53 -12.38
N LEU A 58 -1.31 6.48 -11.89
CA LEU A 58 -1.88 5.16 -11.61
C LEU A 58 -2.75 5.13 -10.33
N VAL A 59 -2.58 6.10 -9.43
CA VAL A 59 -3.37 6.18 -8.20
C VAL A 59 -4.64 6.98 -8.47
N LYS A 60 -5.77 6.30 -8.53
CA LYS A 60 -7.07 6.90 -8.84
C LYS A 60 -7.59 7.80 -7.72
N SER A 61 -7.42 7.36 -6.49
CA SER A 61 -7.76 8.16 -5.32
C SER A 61 -6.84 7.81 -4.16
N PHE A 62 -6.55 8.82 -3.36
CA PHE A 62 -5.82 8.68 -2.11
C PHE A 62 -6.56 9.44 -1.02
N GLU A 63 -6.86 8.73 0.05
CA GLU A 63 -7.56 9.23 1.22
C GLU A 63 -6.74 8.85 2.45
N TRP A 64 -6.63 9.75 3.41
CA TRP A 64 -5.96 9.47 4.67
C TRP A 64 -6.66 10.17 5.82
N GLY A 65 -6.47 9.65 7.03
CA GLY A 65 -7.03 10.27 8.22
C GLY A 65 -6.42 9.71 9.50
N GLN A 66 -6.46 10.54 10.54
CA GLN A 66 -6.19 10.12 11.91
C GLN A 66 -7.51 9.61 12.52
N ASP A 67 -7.43 8.49 13.25
CA ASP A 67 -8.55 7.99 14.04
C ASP A 67 -8.75 8.88 15.27
N SER A 68 -9.81 9.70 15.24
CA SER A 68 -10.23 10.58 16.34
C SER A 68 -11.70 10.42 16.72
N GLU A 69 -12.50 9.77 15.86
CA GLU A 69 -13.95 9.61 16.04
C GLU A 69 -14.35 8.18 16.46
N GLY A 70 -13.41 7.23 16.43
CA GLY A 70 -13.66 5.83 16.76
C GLY A 70 -13.72 5.53 18.26
N PRO A 71 -14.32 4.39 18.66
CA PRO A 71 -14.26 3.92 20.04
C PRO A 71 -12.84 3.46 20.38
N GLU A 72 -12.15 4.21 21.26
CA GLU A 72 -10.74 4.00 21.65
C GLU A 72 -10.40 2.54 22.02
N MET A 73 -11.35 1.78 22.58
CA MET A 73 -11.16 0.38 22.98
C MET A 73 -10.95 -0.61 21.82
N LEU A 74 -11.34 -0.26 20.59
CA LEU A 74 -11.29 -1.17 19.43
C LEU A 74 -10.16 -0.85 18.45
N THR A 75 -9.46 0.26 18.64
CA THR A 75 -8.42 0.75 17.73
C THR A 75 -7.17 -0.13 17.74
N GLN A 76 -7.02 -1.01 18.75
CA GLN A 76 -5.83 -1.86 18.97
C GLN A 76 -4.51 -1.06 18.99
N GLY A 77 -4.60 0.23 19.30
CA GLY A 77 -3.50 1.18 19.30
C GLY A 77 -3.08 1.70 17.93
N PHE A 78 -3.81 1.38 16.85
CA PHE A 78 -3.63 2.06 15.57
C PHE A 78 -4.18 3.48 15.64
N THR A 79 -3.61 4.38 14.84
CA THR A 79 -3.86 5.83 14.95
C THR A 79 -4.16 6.48 13.61
N HIS A 80 -3.67 5.92 12.51
CA HIS A 80 -3.82 6.52 11.19
C HIS A 80 -4.21 5.46 10.17
N SER A 81 -4.99 5.88 9.18
CA SER A 81 -5.45 5.06 8.06
C SER A 81 -5.13 5.77 6.76
N PHE A 82 -4.63 5.01 5.78
CA PHE A 82 -4.32 5.44 4.43
C PHE A 82 -4.98 4.48 3.45
N SER A 83 -5.72 5.02 2.48
CA SER A 83 -6.50 4.26 1.51
C SER A 83 -6.17 4.75 0.11
N MET A 84 -5.57 3.88 -0.71
CA MET A 84 -5.30 4.11 -2.11
C MET A 84 -6.21 3.24 -2.98
N THR A 85 -6.65 3.79 -4.10
CA THR A 85 -7.46 3.08 -5.11
C THR A 85 -6.71 3.01 -6.42
N PHE A 86 -6.69 1.82 -7.03
CA PHE A 86 -6.11 1.55 -8.34
C PHE A 86 -7.19 0.96 -9.24
N ASP A 87 -7.13 1.22 -10.55
CA ASP A 87 -8.12 0.69 -11.49
C ASP A 87 -7.97 -0.83 -11.69
N LYS A 88 -6.73 -1.33 -11.69
CA LYS A 88 -6.42 -2.75 -11.87
C LYS A 88 -5.24 -3.19 -11.01
N LYS A 89 -5.04 -4.51 -10.93
CA LYS A 89 -3.97 -5.11 -10.12
C LYS A 89 -2.58 -4.77 -10.66
N GLU A 90 -2.46 -4.63 -11.97
CA GLU A 90 -1.19 -4.31 -12.64
C GLU A 90 -0.69 -2.91 -12.24
N ASP A 91 -1.59 -1.94 -12.10
CA ASP A 91 -1.25 -0.57 -11.68
C ASP A 91 -0.71 -0.56 -10.24
N TYR A 92 -1.33 -1.33 -9.34
CA TYR A 92 -0.81 -1.52 -7.99
C TYR A 92 0.58 -2.18 -7.99
N ALA A 93 0.80 -3.19 -8.83
CA ALA A 93 2.09 -3.86 -8.93
C ALA A 93 3.19 -2.92 -9.47
N GLU A 94 2.86 -2.10 -10.48
CA GLU A 94 3.76 -1.08 -11.03
C GLU A 94 4.11 -0.05 -9.97
N PHE A 95 3.10 0.52 -9.29
CA PHE A 95 3.27 1.43 -8.16
C PHE A 95 4.19 0.85 -7.08
N GLN A 96 3.95 -0.40 -6.67
CA GLN A 96 4.75 -1.07 -5.64
C GLN A 96 6.22 -1.23 -6.04
N SER A 97 6.48 -1.52 -7.32
CA SER A 97 7.82 -1.75 -7.86
C SER A 97 8.58 -0.47 -8.20
N HIS A 98 7.88 0.68 -8.25
CA HIS A 98 8.49 1.93 -8.68
C HIS A 98 9.58 2.40 -7.71
N PRO A 99 10.75 2.86 -8.19
CA PRO A 99 11.86 3.29 -7.34
C PRO A 99 11.46 4.32 -6.28
N ASN A 100 10.68 5.34 -6.65
CA ASN A 100 10.21 6.37 -5.72
C ASN A 100 9.36 5.77 -4.58
N HIS A 101 8.50 4.79 -4.89
CA HIS A 101 7.71 4.10 -3.87
C HIS A 101 8.61 3.25 -2.97
N VAL A 102 9.58 2.51 -3.52
CA VAL A 102 10.51 1.68 -2.74
C VAL A 102 11.35 2.53 -1.79
N GLU A 103 11.89 3.65 -2.26
CA GLU A 103 12.67 4.58 -1.46
C GLU A 103 11.82 5.21 -0.34
N TYR A 104 10.62 5.68 -0.69
CA TYR A 104 9.72 6.28 0.28
C TYR A 104 9.20 5.24 1.30
N SER A 105 8.95 4.01 0.87
CA SER A 105 8.52 2.90 1.73
C SER A 105 9.53 2.62 2.84
N ALA A 106 10.83 2.76 2.58
CA ALA A 106 11.86 2.65 3.62
C ALA A 106 11.74 3.76 4.67
N THR A 107 11.54 5.01 4.23
CA THR A 107 11.33 6.16 5.12
C THR A 107 10.06 5.99 5.97
N PHE A 108 8.96 5.60 5.32
CA PHE A 108 7.68 5.33 5.97
C PHE A 108 7.81 4.21 7.01
N SER A 109 8.42 3.07 6.65
CA SER A 109 8.62 1.93 7.55
C SER A 109 9.49 2.28 8.76
N ALA A 110 10.47 3.18 8.60
CA ALA A 110 11.31 3.62 9.71
C ALA A 110 10.52 4.41 10.78
N ALA A 111 9.46 5.11 10.38
CA ALA A 111 8.61 5.90 11.26
C ALA A 111 7.50 5.09 11.95
N ILE A 112 7.25 3.85 11.51
CA ILE A 112 6.13 3.03 11.99
C ILE A 112 6.51 2.15 13.19
N GLU A 113 5.65 2.12 14.20
CA GLU A 113 5.69 1.18 15.31
C GLU A 113 4.88 -0.10 14.99
N LYS A 114 3.67 0.05 14.43
CA LYS A 114 2.78 -1.07 14.06
C LYS A 114 2.13 -0.79 12.70
N ILE A 115 2.01 -1.83 11.87
CA ILE A 115 1.40 -1.73 10.54
C ILE A 115 0.48 -2.91 10.27
N VAL A 116 -0.66 -2.63 9.63
CA VAL A 116 -1.52 -3.61 8.97
C VAL A 116 -1.78 -3.12 7.56
N VAL A 117 -1.58 -4.01 6.58
CA VAL A 117 -1.82 -3.71 5.16
C VAL A 117 -2.84 -4.70 4.62
N LEU A 118 -3.90 -4.18 4.02
CA LEU A 118 -4.93 -4.94 3.33
C LEU A 118 -4.99 -4.49 1.88
N CYS A 119 -4.78 -5.42 0.94
CA CYS A 119 -4.91 -5.16 -0.49
C CYS A 119 -5.97 -6.11 -1.05
N PHE A 120 -7.06 -5.57 -1.57
CA PHE A 120 -8.21 -6.38 -1.98
C PHE A 120 -8.97 -5.75 -3.15
N PRO A 121 -9.58 -6.57 -4.03
CA PRO A 121 -10.53 -6.06 -5.00
C PRO A 121 -11.77 -5.54 -4.27
N SER A 122 -12.16 -4.30 -4.56
CA SER A 122 -13.33 -3.68 -3.96
C SER A 122 -14.58 -4.02 -4.76
N VAL A 123 -15.63 -4.44 -4.04
CA VAL A 123 -16.96 -4.68 -4.60
C VAL A 123 -17.89 -3.62 -4.03
N ARG A 124 -18.31 -2.66 -4.86
CA ARG A 124 -19.27 -1.64 -4.46
C ARG A 124 -20.69 -2.18 -4.62
N VAL A 125 -21.38 -2.35 -3.49
CA VAL A 125 -22.80 -2.77 -3.47
C VAL A 125 -23.75 -1.56 -3.57
N LYS A 126 -23.28 -0.39 -3.14
CA LYS A 126 -24.00 0.88 -3.27
C LYS A 126 -23.23 1.83 -4.18
N PRO A 127 -23.91 2.65 -5.00
CA PRO A 127 -23.27 3.66 -5.84
C PRO A 127 -22.58 4.73 -4.98
N SER A 128 -21.54 5.37 -5.54
CA SER A 128 -21.00 6.61 -4.96
C SER A 128 -22.05 7.71 -5.08
N ALA A 129 -22.25 8.45 -4.00
CA ALA A 129 -23.14 9.61 -3.97
C ALA A 129 -22.68 10.70 -4.95
#